data_AF-A0A4X2LIQ0-F1
#
_entry.id   AF-A0A4X2LIQ0-F1
#
_cell.length_a   1.000
_cell.length_b   1.000
_cell.length_c   1.000
_cell.angle_alpha   90.00
_cell.angle_beta   90.00
_cell.angle_gamma   90.00
#
_symmetry.space_group_name_H-M   'P 1'
#
loop_
_entity.id
_entity.type
_entity.pdbx_description
1 polymer ?
#
loop_
_entity_poly.entity_id
_entity_poly.type
_entity_poly.pdbx_seq_one_letter_code
_entity_poly.pdbx_strand_id
1 'polypeptide(L)'
;MSMGEAAACRAASPDLSRFPRTPAMAAGTDKDGNRESLVAPRTPSPPGSPDPEEPRKPLCPHPGGGLGAEGQDSLGFPEYPLMIRTKKLVLHMDINNTILVSDSATGQGPVAALNSYLSTVCWGQFNQEGEWQWLSGFPSLLPPTPDASSFSSNFGRHSKFTSSTLGHPFRTLFSYYLQLLEWPGQPDAVFSVPGEDGRHYHRVLPAFFKLLAGLCQQGRRFAVIFRTFGKDLTSLLQTTHNALQGQHPHFSALKEVVLPVDLRPGKIRCSPKKVMVSRGKEVVSNSPDARVVYDYFSAMEGLGGFQDHFAWWAKNNFSSQGGKPLWVDPHDPEVQHICFDDNIRLQDEESIFHPQVFMGHGGQECCTVPTSELYSICLVQNDLLQAIANPDYFLMTVSQCEDRYDQYLSKAQADGGC
;
A
#
# COMPACT_ATOMS: atom_id res chain seq x y z
N MET A 1 60.33 -32.70 -21.07
CA MET A 1 59.40 -32.96 -22.19
C MET A 1 58.20 -32.03 -22.02
N SER A 2 58.00 -31.20 -23.05
CA SER A 2 56.84 -30.45 -23.54
C SER A 2 55.54 -30.19 -22.73
N MET A 3 55.05 -28.97 -22.96
CA MET A 3 53.66 -28.42 -22.98
C MET A 3 52.96 -28.17 -21.64
N GLY A 4 52.22 -27.08 -21.40
CA GLY A 4 51.81 -25.93 -22.22
C GLY A 4 50.52 -25.31 -21.63
N GLU A 5 50.49 -23.97 -21.56
CA GLU A 5 49.34 -23.03 -21.51
C GLU A 5 48.20 -23.16 -20.46
N ALA A 6 47.97 -22.07 -19.71
CA ALA A 6 46.84 -21.15 -19.93
C ALA A 6 46.78 -20.07 -18.83
N ALA A 7 47.00 -18.81 -19.20
CA ALA A 7 46.85 -17.64 -18.33
C ALA A 7 45.39 -17.14 -18.40
N ALA A 8 44.72 -17.11 -17.25
CA ALA A 8 43.38 -16.52 -17.11
C ALA A 8 43.50 -15.05 -16.68
N CYS A 9 43.16 -14.12 -17.57
CA CYS A 9 42.86 -12.73 -17.23
C CYS A 9 41.55 -12.69 -16.41
N ARG A 10 41.64 -12.33 -15.12
CA ARG A 10 40.48 -11.89 -14.34
C ARG A 10 40.32 -10.38 -14.50
N ALA A 11 39.23 -9.96 -15.15
CA ALA A 11 38.76 -8.59 -15.11
C ALA A 11 38.34 -8.25 -13.67
N ALA A 12 38.91 -7.20 -13.10
CA ALA A 12 38.53 -6.68 -11.79
C ALA A 12 37.19 -5.96 -11.90
N SER A 13 36.20 -6.42 -11.12
CA SER A 13 34.95 -5.67 -10.88
C SER A 13 35.27 -4.38 -10.11
N PRO A 14 34.67 -3.23 -10.47
CA PRO A 14 34.89 -2.00 -9.73
C PRO A 14 34.24 -2.08 -8.35
N ASP A 15 35.01 -1.66 -7.36
CA ASP A 15 34.68 -1.61 -5.94
C ASP A 15 33.59 -0.54 -5.67
N LEU A 16 32.36 -1.01 -5.43
CA LEU A 16 31.17 -0.18 -5.14
C LEU A 16 31.12 0.35 -3.70
N SER A 17 32.20 0.20 -2.91
CA SER A 17 32.25 0.65 -1.51
C SER A 17 32.36 2.18 -1.33
N ARG A 18 32.40 2.97 -2.40
CA ARG A 18 32.56 4.44 -2.33
C ARG A 18 31.27 5.27 -2.47
N PHE A 19 30.10 4.66 -2.60
CA PHE A 19 28.84 5.40 -2.55
C PHE A 19 28.21 5.33 -1.15
N PRO A 20 27.93 6.47 -0.49
CA PRO A 20 27.26 6.46 0.79
C PRO A 20 25.82 5.95 0.60
N ARG A 21 25.55 4.72 1.08
CA ARG A 21 24.17 4.23 1.27
C ARG A 21 23.51 5.08 2.34
N THR A 22 22.61 5.97 1.94
CA THR A 22 21.83 6.79 2.86
C THR A 22 20.57 6.00 3.26
N PRO A 23 20.30 5.83 4.57
CA PRO A 23 19.04 5.25 5.01
C PRO A 23 17.89 6.22 4.69
N ALA A 24 16.73 5.67 4.31
CA ALA A 24 15.52 6.44 4.09
C ALA A 24 15.11 7.22 5.35
N MET A 25 15.29 8.54 5.29
CA MET A 25 14.66 9.61 6.08
C MET A 25 14.64 9.49 7.61
N ALA A 26 15.56 10.23 8.25
CA ALA A 26 15.33 10.86 9.55
C ALA A 26 14.86 12.31 9.33
N ALA A 27 13.86 12.73 10.11
CA ALA A 27 13.23 14.04 10.06
C ALA A 27 14.24 15.19 10.32
N GLY A 28 14.36 16.12 9.36
CA GLY A 28 15.06 17.38 9.53
C GLY A 28 14.10 18.46 10.06
N THR A 29 14.46 19.04 11.19
CA THR A 29 13.83 20.23 11.77
C THR A 29 14.42 21.48 11.14
N ASP A 30 13.63 22.28 10.41
CA ASP A 30 14.05 23.62 9.98
C ASP A 30 13.57 24.67 10.97
N LYS A 31 14.54 25.44 11.49
CA LYS A 31 14.33 26.69 12.22
C LYS A 31 14.56 27.87 11.27
N ASP A 32 13.75 28.90 11.48
CA ASP A 32 13.71 30.18 10.80
C ASP A 32 15.05 30.89 10.55
N GLY A 33 15.05 31.67 9.45
CA GLY A 33 15.68 32.99 9.41
C GLY A 33 16.83 33.13 8.41
N ASN A 34 16.59 33.74 7.25
CA ASN A 34 16.81 35.19 7.10
C ASN A 34 16.48 35.63 5.66
N ARG A 35 16.00 36.86 5.56
CA ARG A 35 15.45 37.52 4.39
C ARG A 35 16.53 38.38 3.75
N GLU A 36 16.94 38.10 2.52
CA GLU A 36 17.59 39.10 1.68
C GLU A 36 17.09 39.05 0.22
N SER A 37 16.52 40.18 -0.16
CA SER A 37 16.05 40.56 -1.49
C SER A 37 17.22 40.89 -2.40
N LEU A 38 17.30 40.27 -3.58
CA LEU A 38 18.11 40.79 -4.67
C LEU A 38 17.37 40.73 -6.01
N VAL A 39 17.47 41.87 -6.69
CA VAL A 39 16.76 42.35 -7.87
C VAL A 39 17.23 41.65 -9.14
N ALA A 40 16.28 41.36 -10.03
CA ALA A 40 16.52 40.82 -11.37
C ALA A 40 17.15 41.85 -12.33
N PRO A 41 18.08 41.45 -13.21
CA PRO A 41 18.37 42.18 -14.44
C PRO A 41 17.63 41.55 -15.63
N ARG A 42 16.88 42.38 -16.35
CA ARG A 42 16.39 42.12 -17.71
C ARG A 42 17.53 42.31 -18.71
N THR A 43 17.52 41.54 -19.81
CA THR A 43 17.92 41.91 -21.20
C THR A 43 18.03 40.63 -22.07
N PRO A 44 18.14 40.71 -23.41
CA PRO A 44 17.04 40.90 -24.36
C PRO A 44 16.90 39.71 -25.33
N SER A 45 15.75 39.59 -26.00
CA SER A 45 15.50 38.60 -27.06
C SER A 45 16.19 38.97 -28.38
N PRO A 46 16.70 37.99 -29.15
CA PRO A 46 16.91 38.10 -30.59
C PRO A 46 15.96 37.19 -31.41
N PRO A 47 15.91 37.34 -32.76
CA PRO A 47 14.71 37.13 -33.56
C PRO A 47 14.62 35.79 -34.31
N GLY A 48 13.38 35.35 -34.57
CA GLY A 48 12.91 34.89 -35.89
C GLY A 48 13.36 33.54 -36.46
N SER A 49 12.47 32.53 -36.29
CA SER A 49 12.06 31.48 -37.26
C SER A 49 12.99 30.28 -37.49
N PRO A 50 12.50 29.09 -37.96
CA PRO A 50 11.14 28.72 -38.40
C PRO A 50 10.50 27.55 -37.62
N ASP A 51 9.20 27.33 -37.84
CA ASP A 51 8.39 26.22 -37.32
C ASP A 51 9.01 24.84 -37.56
N PRO A 52 9.04 23.94 -36.55
CA PRO A 52 9.12 22.51 -36.77
C PRO A 52 7.71 21.89 -36.73
N GLU A 53 7.45 21.15 -37.80
CA GLU A 53 6.31 20.26 -38.09
C GLU A 53 5.58 19.65 -36.89
N GLU A 54 4.24 19.63 -36.98
CA GLU A 54 3.36 18.82 -36.12
C GLU A 54 3.83 17.36 -36.06
N PRO A 55 4.08 16.79 -34.86
CA PRO A 55 4.24 15.35 -34.75
C PRO A 55 2.90 14.66 -34.98
N ARG A 56 2.88 13.84 -36.04
CA ARG A 56 1.80 12.93 -36.43
C ARG A 56 1.25 12.17 -35.22
N LYS A 57 -0.08 12.18 -35.05
CA LYS A 57 -0.82 11.34 -34.10
C LYS A 57 -0.41 9.87 -34.26
N PRO A 58 -0.01 9.16 -33.19
CA PRO A 58 0.08 7.71 -33.23
C PRO A 58 -1.33 7.12 -33.28
N LEU A 59 -1.59 6.32 -34.32
CA LEU A 59 -2.75 5.44 -34.43
C LEU A 59 -2.70 4.40 -33.30
N CYS A 60 -3.67 4.42 -32.40
CA CYS A 60 -4.04 3.23 -31.64
C CYS A 60 -5.24 2.56 -32.34
N PRO A 61 -5.24 1.23 -32.54
CA PRO A 61 -6.38 0.55 -33.12
C PRO A 61 -7.48 0.40 -32.07
N HIS A 62 -8.55 1.17 -32.20
CA HIS A 62 -9.85 0.81 -31.63
C HIS A 62 -10.50 -0.25 -32.52
N PRO A 63 -10.99 -1.38 -31.98
CA PRO A 63 -12.08 -2.10 -32.62
C PRO A 63 -13.39 -1.45 -32.18
N GLY A 64 -13.84 -0.48 -32.96
CA GLY A 64 -15.22 0.00 -32.96
C GLY A 64 -15.88 -0.37 -34.27
N GLY A 65 -16.64 -1.47 -34.30
CA GLY A 65 -17.58 -1.81 -35.37
C GLY A 65 -18.99 -1.64 -34.84
N GLY A 66 -19.77 -0.76 -35.46
CA GLY A 66 -21.08 -0.31 -34.98
C GLY A 66 -22.29 -1.15 -35.43
N LEU A 67 -23.34 -1.00 -34.60
CA LEU A 67 -24.77 -0.87 -34.90
C LEU A 67 -25.46 -1.84 -35.89
N GLY A 68 -26.31 -2.70 -35.32
CA GLY A 68 -27.49 -3.30 -35.95
C GLY A 68 -28.54 -3.59 -34.87
N ALA A 69 -29.79 -3.22 -35.11
CA ALA A 69 -30.88 -3.17 -34.15
C ALA A 69 -31.60 -4.53 -33.91
N GLU A 70 -32.36 -4.55 -32.82
CA GLU A 70 -33.45 -5.47 -32.44
C GLU A 70 -33.10 -6.79 -31.73
N GLY A 71 -33.81 -7.02 -30.61
CA GLY A 71 -33.81 -8.28 -29.86
C GLY A 71 -33.73 -8.06 -28.35
N GLN A 72 -34.88 -7.95 -27.68
CA GLN A 72 -34.99 -8.31 -26.27
C GLN A 72 -34.54 -9.76 -26.14
N ASP A 73 -33.51 -10.03 -25.34
CA ASP A 73 -33.40 -11.27 -24.60
C ASP A 73 -32.50 -11.06 -23.39
N SER A 74 -33.00 -11.54 -22.26
CA SER A 74 -32.41 -11.59 -20.93
C SER A 74 -30.88 -11.75 -20.92
N LEU A 75 -30.17 -10.73 -20.43
CA LEU A 75 -28.80 -10.86 -19.95
C LEU A 75 -28.81 -11.70 -18.67
N GLY A 76 -28.86 -13.03 -18.85
CA GLY A 76 -28.53 -13.98 -17.82
C GLY A 76 -27.08 -13.77 -17.43
N PHE A 77 -26.85 -13.24 -16.23
CA PHE A 77 -25.56 -13.37 -15.57
C PHE A 77 -25.23 -14.86 -15.51
N PRO A 78 -23.99 -15.29 -15.80
CA PRO A 78 -23.63 -16.67 -15.54
C PRO A 78 -23.83 -16.92 -14.05
N GLU A 79 -24.75 -17.82 -13.69
CA GLU A 79 -24.83 -18.39 -12.34
C GLU A 79 -23.55 -19.22 -12.13
N TYR A 80 -22.47 -18.55 -11.76
CA TYR A 80 -21.43 -19.20 -11.00
C TYR A 80 -22.06 -19.58 -9.65
N PRO A 81 -21.91 -20.82 -9.17
CA PRO A 81 -22.27 -21.14 -7.80
C PRO A 81 -21.57 -20.11 -6.91
N LEU A 82 -22.32 -19.23 -6.25
CA LEU A 82 -21.76 -18.29 -5.29
C LEU A 82 -21.12 -19.17 -4.21
N MET A 83 -19.80 -19.36 -4.29
CA MET A 83 -19.07 -20.11 -3.28
C MET A 83 -19.38 -19.45 -1.94
N ILE A 84 -20.09 -20.18 -1.07
CA ILE A 84 -20.42 -19.69 0.26
C ILE A 84 -19.11 -19.66 1.03
N ARG A 85 -18.53 -18.47 1.14
CA ARG A 85 -17.34 -18.24 1.96
C ARG A 85 -17.75 -18.32 3.43
N THR A 86 -17.27 -19.31 4.16
CA THR A 86 -17.67 -19.56 5.56
C THR A 86 -16.76 -18.90 6.58
N LYS A 87 -15.47 -18.73 6.23
CA LYS A 87 -14.49 -18.08 7.10
C LYS A 87 -14.84 -16.62 7.34
N LYS A 88 -14.64 -16.18 8.57
CA LYS A 88 -14.60 -14.78 8.98
C LYS A 88 -13.33 -14.14 8.44
N LEU A 89 -13.46 -12.94 7.87
CA LEU A 89 -12.33 -12.14 7.42
C LEU A 89 -11.87 -11.18 8.52
N VAL A 90 -10.57 -11.18 8.80
CA VAL A 90 -9.94 -10.17 9.67
C VAL A 90 -9.00 -9.34 8.81
N LEU A 91 -9.46 -8.15 8.43
CA LEU A 91 -8.75 -7.26 7.51
C LEU A 91 -7.87 -6.29 8.30
N HIS A 92 -6.56 -6.46 8.22
CA HIS A 92 -5.57 -5.54 8.79
C HIS A 92 -5.23 -4.49 7.74
N MET A 93 -5.77 -3.28 7.89
CA MET A 93 -5.59 -2.20 6.91
C MET A 93 -4.54 -1.23 7.44
N ASP A 94 -3.43 -1.07 6.73
CA ASP A 94 -2.59 0.11 6.92
C ASP A 94 -3.39 1.38 6.57
N ILE A 95 -2.91 2.51 7.06
CA ILE A 95 -3.59 3.79 6.95
C ILE A 95 -3.04 4.59 5.75
N ASN A 96 -1.79 5.05 5.84
CA ASN A 96 -1.21 6.03 4.93
C ASN A 96 -0.79 5.36 3.61
N ASN A 97 -1.06 5.98 2.47
CA ASN A 97 -0.93 5.39 1.12
C ASN A 97 -1.71 4.08 0.88
N THR A 98 -2.57 3.69 1.83
CA THR A 98 -3.44 2.52 1.72
C THR A 98 -4.89 2.97 1.58
N ILE A 99 -5.43 3.65 2.60
CA ILE A 99 -6.80 4.20 2.59
C ILE A 99 -6.85 5.72 2.79
N LEU A 100 -5.73 6.32 3.21
CA LEU A 100 -5.52 7.76 3.33
C LEU A 100 -4.39 8.18 2.40
N VAL A 101 -4.63 9.21 1.58
CA VAL A 101 -3.59 9.83 0.74
C VAL A 101 -3.11 11.09 1.41
N SER A 102 -2.50 10.94 2.58
CA SER A 102 -1.90 12.00 3.40
C SER A 102 -1.17 11.34 4.56
N ASP A 103 -0.26 12.05 5.21
CA ASP A 103 0.45 11.57 6.41
C ASP A 103 0.71 12.73 7.38
N SER A 104 0.00 12.71 8.52
CA SER A 104 0.18 13.75 9.54
C SER A 104 1.45 13.60 10.36
N ALA A 105 2.10 12.43 10.34
CA ALA A 105 3.39 12.23 11.00
C ALA A 105 4.52 12.95 10.26
N THR A 106 4.46 13.01 8.92
CA THR A 106 5.41 13.72 8.06
C THR A 106 4.91 15.07 7.54
N GLY A 107 3.66 15.43 7.83
CA GLY A 107 3.05 16.69 7.39
C GLY A 107 2.70 16.74 5.91
N GLN A 108 2.58 15.57 5.26
CA GLN A 108 2.23 15.46 3.84
C GLN A 108 0.71 15.50 3.66
N GLY A 109 0.22 16.44 2.86
CA GLY A 109 -1.12 16.42 2.30
C GLY A 109 -1.20 15.53 1.04
N PRO A 110 -2.37 15.46 0.40
CA PRO A 110 -2.61 14.60 -0.76
C PRO A 110 -1.69 14.81 -1.96
N VAL A 111 -1.28 16.05 -2.24
CA VAL A 111 -0.40 16.35 -3.37
C VAL A 111 0.99 15.78 -3.11
N ALA A 112 1.50 15.96 -1.89
CA ALA A 112 2.80 15.44 -1.48
C ALA A 112 2.81 13.92 -1.34
N ALA A 113 1.77 13.34 -0.73
CA ALA A 113 1.65 11.91 -0.50
C ALA A 113 1.59 11.12 -1.81
N LEU A 114 0.79 11.57 -2.79
CA LEU A 114 0.72 10.92 -4.10
C LEU A 114 2.06 11.03 -4.88
N ASN A 115 2.74 12.17 -4.81
CA ASN A 115 4.10 12.31 -5.38
C ASN A 115 5.10 11.34 -4.73
N SER A 116 5.07 11.29 -3.40
CA SER A 116 5.91 10.39 -2.62
C SER A 116 5.63 8.93 -2.99
N TYR A 117 4.37 8.53 -3.11
CA TYR A 117 3.98 7.19 -3.55
C TYR A 117 4.51 6.88 -4.96
N LEU A 118 4.28 7.76 -5.94
CA LEU A 118 4.75 7.56 -7.32
C LEU A 118 6.26 7.33 -7.39
N SER A 119 7.05 8.04 -6.57
CA SER A 119 8.49 7.84 -6.51
C SER A 119 8.91 6.41 -6.11
N THR A 120 8.04 5.65 -5.44
CA THR A 120 8.29 4.26 -5.02
C THR A 120 7.92 3.22 -6.07
N VAL A 121 7.04 3.56 -7.02
CA VAL A 121 6.50 2.63 -8.04
C VAL A 121 6.92 3.01 -9.46
N CYS A 122 7.76 4.04 -9.63
CA CYS A 122 8.41 4.38 -10.89
C CYS A 122 9.83 3.80 -10.93
N TRP A 123 10.15 3.10 -12.02
CA TRP A 123 11.35 2.27 -12.15
C TRP A 123 12.30 2.78 -13.22
N GLY A 124 13.59 2.74 -12.93
CA GLY A 124 14.65 3.12 -13.86
C GLY A 124 15.95 2.39 -13.56
N GLN A 125 16.98 2.77 -14.30
CA GLN A 125 18.34 2.26 -14.16
C GLN A 125 19.34 3.34 -14.58
N PHE A 126 20.60 3.19 -14.16
CA PHE A 126 21.68 4.04 -14.65
C PHE A 126 22.26 3.47 -15.95
N ASN A 127 22.48 4.32 -16.95
CA ASN A 127 23.22 3.94 -18.15
C ASN A 127 24.74 3.85 -17.87
N GLN A 128 25.52 3.54 -18.91
CA GLN A 128 26.98 3.38 -18.79
C GLN A 128 27.67 4.70 -18.42
N GLU A 129 27.04 5.83 -18.73
CA GLU A 129 27.48 7.18 -18.41
C GLU A 129 27.09 7.63 -16.99
N GLY A 130 26.34 6.81 -16.24
CA GLY A 130 25.88 7.13 -14.89
C GLY A 130 24.65 8.04 -14.83
N GLU A 131 23.91 8.17 -15.93
CA GLU A 131 22.67 8.95 -16.03
C GLU A 131 21.44 8.06 -15.82
N TRP A 132 20.43 8.59 -15.14
CA TRP A 132 19.18 7.88 -14.87
C TRP A 132 18.31 7.78 -16.13
N GLN A 133 17.87 6.57 -16.45
CA GLN A 133 16.95 6.28 -17.54
C GLN A 133 15.71 5.54 -17.02
N TRP A 134 14.53 6.01 -17.41
CA TRP A 134 13.27 5.38 -17.08
C TRP A 134 13.06 4.11 -17.91
N LEU A 135 12.68 3.01 -17.25
CA LEU A 135 12.38 1.74 -17.90
C LEU A 135 10.94 1.71 -18.45
N SER A 136 10.05 2.50 -17.86
CA SER A 136 8.64 2.59 -18.23
C SER A 136 8.09 3.97 -17.90
N GLY A 137 7.17 4.46 -18.74
CA GLY A 137 6.33 5.63 -18.44
C GLY A 137 5.14 5.32 -17.54
N PHE A 138 4.90 4.03 -17.24
CA PHE A 138 3.83 3.55 -16.40
C PHE A 138 4.38 2.94 -15.10
N PRO A 139 3.88 3.34 -13.93
CA PRO A 139 4.24 2.73 -12.66
C PRO A 139 3.82 1.25 -12.58
N SER A 140 4.52 0.51 -11.72
CA SER A 140 4.18 -0.87 -11.36
C SER A 140 4.57 -1.15 -9.91
N LEU A 141 3.82 -2.02 -9.24
CA LEU A 141 4.16 -2.42 -7.86
C LEU A 141 5.48 -3.18 -7.76
N LEU A 142 5.74 -4.02 -8.77
CA LEU A 142 6.95 -4.83 -8.88
C LEU A 142 7.88 -4.23 -9.95
N PRO A 143 9.21 -4.41 -9.80
CA PRO A 143 10.16 -4.00 -10.82
C PRO A 143 9.86 -4.69 -12.16
N PRO A 144 9.93 -3.98 -13.30
CA PRO A 144 9.70 -4.57 -14.61
C PRO A 144 10.82 -5.55 -15.03
N THR A 145 12.02 -5.40 -14.47
CA THR A 145 13.18 -6.27 -14.71
C THR A 145 13.99 -6.46 -13.42
N PRO A 146 14.77 -7.54 -13.26
CA PRO A 146 15.54 -7.79 -12.02
C PRO A 146 16.60 -6.74 -11.67
N ASP A 147 17.10 -6.02 -12.68
CA ASP A 147 18.08 -4.94 -12.60
C ASP A 147 17.45 -3.55 -12.42
N ALA A 148 16.12 -3.46 -12.51
CA ALA A 148 15.39 -2.22 -12.25
C ALA A 148 15.52 -1.80 -10.79
N SER A 149 15.72 -0.51 -10.57
CA SER A 149 15.62 0.09 -9.24
C SER A 149 14.50 1.12 -9.22
N SER A 150 13.82 1.25 -8.09
CA SER A 150 12.83 2.32 -7.94
C SER A 150 13.55 3.68 -7.94
N PHE A 151 12.84 4.74 -8.30
CA PHE A 151 13.37 6.09 -8.11
C PHE A 151 13.68 6.35 -6.63
N SER A 152 12.78 5.95 -5.73
CA SER A 152 12.93 6.18 -4.30
C SER A 152 14.12 5.46 -3.65
N SER A 153 14.54 4.31 -4.16
CA SER A 153 15.71 3.59 -3.62
C SER A 153 17.02 4.29 -3.95
N ASN A 154 17.06 5.11 -5.01
CA ASN A 154 18.26 5.85 -5.43
C ASN A 154 18.24 7.33 -4.98
N PHE A 155 17.06 7.95 -4.95
CA PHE A 155 16.92 9.39 -4.70
C PHE A 155 16.08 9.71 -3.45
N GLY A 156 15.59 8.70 -2.74
CA GLY A 156 14.65 8.87 -1.64
C GLY A 156 13.21 9.14 -2.10
N ARG A 157 12.27 9.06 -1.16
CA ARG A 157 10.88 9.48 -1.40
C ARG A 157 10.83 11.00 -1.57
N HIS A 158 10.09 11.46 -2.59
CA HIS A 158 10.10 12.88 -2.96
C HIS A 158 8.70 13.48 -3.07
N SER A 159 8.35 14.42 -2.18
CA SER A 159 7.02 15.05 -2.10
C SER A 159 6.66 15.96 -3.29
N LYS A 160 7.65 16.32 -4.11
CA LYS A 160 7.47 17.11 -5.33
C LYS A 160 8.00 16.39 -6.58
N PHE A 161 7.92 15.05 -6.58
CA PHE A 161 8.55 14.18 -7.60
C PHE A 161 8.27 14.66 -9.02
N THR A 162 7.02 14.90 -9.37
CA THR A 162 6.59 15.27 -10.73
C THR A 162 6.92 16.70 -11.12
N SER A 163 7.36 17.52 -10.15
CA SER A 163 7.85 18.88 -10.38
C SER A 163 9.37 18.92 -10.61
N SER A 164 10.07 17.80 -10.38
CA SER A 164 11.51 17.67 -10.69
C SER A 164 11.73 17.41 -12.18
N THR A 165 12.95 17.69 -12.67
CA THR A 165 13.35 17.39 -14.05
C THR A 165 13.17 15.91 -14.38
N LEU A 166 13.59 15.01 -13.48
CA LEU A 166 13.49 13.57 -13.70
C LEU A 166 12.06 13.06 -13.62
N GLY A 167 11.23 13.59 -12.72
CA GLY A 167 9.85 13.14 -12.55
C GLY A 167 8.83 13.80 -13.48
N HIS A 168 9.22 14.84 -14.24
CA HIS A 168 8.34 15.54 -15.20
C HIS A 168 7.55 14.60 -16.15
N PRO A 169 8.12 13.50 -16.69
CA PRO A 169 7.36 12.57 -17.53
C PRO A 169 6.10 11.99 -16.88
N PHE A 170 6.05 11.89 -15.56
CA PHE A 170 4.91 11.35 -14.81
C PHE A 170 3.87 12.42 -14.40
N ARG A 171 4.07 13.69 -14.77
CA ARG A 171 3.19 14.80 -14.36
C ARG A 171 1.74 14.64 -14.85
N THR A 172 1.55 14.15 -16.07
CA THR A 172 0.20 13.91 -16.62
C THR A 172 -0.52 12.81 -15.83
N LEU A 173 0.18 11.72 -15.53
CA LEU A 173 -0.34 10.61 -14.73
C LEU A 173 -0.71 11.08 -13.31
N PHE A 174 0.18 11.83 -12.68
CA PHE A 174 -0.06 12.42 -11.37
C PHE A 174 -1.31 13.31 -11.36
N SER A 175 -1.43 14.20 -12.35
CA SER A 175 -2.58 15.11 -12.46
C SER A 175 -3.89 14.35 -12.63
N TYR A 176 -3.88 13.25 -13.39
CA TYR A 176 -5.03 12.37 -13.56
C TYR A 176 -5.47 11.73 -12.23
N TYR A 177 -4.57 11.10 -11.49
CA TYR A 177 -4.93 10.47 -10.21
C TYR A 177 -5.27 11.49 -9.11
N LEU A 178 -4.63 12.66 -9.12
CA LEU A 178 -4.98 13.73 -8.20
C LEU A 178 -6.39 14.25 -8.47
N GLN A 179 -6.80 14.36 -9.73
CA GLN A 179 -8.17 14.73 -10.11
C GLN A 179 -9.20 13.69 -9.63
N LEU A 180 -8.87 12.39 -9.69
CA LEU A 180 -9.76 11.34 -9.17
C LEU A 180 -9.92 11.37 -7.64
N LEU A 181 -8.91 11.88 -6.93
CA LEU A 181 -8.95 12.08 -5.48
C LEU A 181 -9.72 13.32 -5.05
N GLU A 182 -9.97 14.27 -5.95
CA GLU A 182 -10.54 15.57 -5.64
C GLU A 182 -11.93 15.42 -5.01
N TRP A 183 -12.17 16.12 -3.91
CA TRP A 183 -13.46 16.12 -3.23
C TRP A 183 -14.48 16.89 -4.08
N PRO A 184 -15.61 16.27 -4.45
CA PRO A 184 -16.60 16.95 -5.28
C PRO A 184 -17.42 17.95 -4.45
N GLY A 185 -17.50 19.19 -4.92
CA GLY A 185 -18.35 20.23 -4.35
C GLY A 185 -17.72 20.98 -3.17
N GLN A 186 -18.52 21.37 -2.20
CA GLN A 186 -18.04 22.16 -1.06
C GLN A 186 -17.23 21.28 -0.09
N PRO A 187 -16.09 21.79 0.43
CA PRO A 187 -15.31 21.11 1.46
C PRO A 187 -16.16 20.61 2.63
N ASP A 188 -15.94 19.36 3.02
CA ASP A 188 -16.51 18.76 4.21
C ASP A 188 -15.44 18.64 5.31
N ALA A 189 -15.73 19.12 6.52
CA ALA A 189 -14.76 19.15 7.62
C ALA A 189 -14.34 17.76 8.12
N VAL A 190 -15.20 16.74 7.93
CA VAL A 190 -14.97 15.37 8.35
C VAL A 190 -14.39 14.56 7.20
N PHE A 191 -14.99 14.65 6.01
CA PHE A 191 -14.72 13.72 4.91
C PHE A 191 -13.74 14.25 3.85
N SER A 192 -13.39 15.54 3.91
CA SER A 192 -12.37 16.14 3.05
C SER A 192 -11.13 16.59 3.82
N VAL A 193 -10.02 16.72 3.11
CA VAL A 193 -8.74 17.24 3.61
C VAL A 193 -8.15 18.23 2.59
N PRO A 194 -7.61 19.38 3.03
CA PRO A 194 -6.96 20.31 2.11
C PRO A 194 -5.63 19.74 1.61
N GLY A 195 -5.35 19.94 0.32
CA GLY A 195 -4.04 19.70 -0.27
C GLY A 195 -3.20 20.97 -0.36
N GLU A 196 -1.92 20.76 -0.66
CA GLU A 196 -0.92 21.81 -0.78
C GLU A 196 -1.20 22.80 -1.93
N ASP A 197 -2.05 22.42 -2.87
CA ASP A 197 -2.50 23.24 -3.99
C ASP A 197 -3.78 24.05 -3.70
N GLY A 198 -4.28 23.99 -2.46
CA GLY A 198 -5.48 24.70 -2.01
C GLY A 198 -6.80 24.02 -2.38
N ARG A 199 -6.77 22.87 -3.08
CA ARG A 199 -7.96 22.05 -3.33
C ARG A 199 -8.25 21.13 -2.16
N HIS A 200 -9.43 20.52 -2.17
CA HIS A 200 -9.83 19.53 -1.19
C HIS A 200 -9.91 18.15 -1.83
N TYR A 201 -9.54 17.14 -1.05
CA TYR A 201 -9.48 15.75 -1.49
C TYR A 201 -10.23 14.86 -0.52
N HIS A 202 -10.63 13.68 -0.99
CA HIS A 202 -11.18 12.63 -0.13
C HIS A 202 -10.20 12.32 1.02
N ARG A 203 -10.67 12.46 2.27
CA ARG A 203 -9.87 12.09 3.45
C ARG A 203 -9.64 10.58 3.49
N VAL A 204 -10.68 9.79 3.23
CA VAL A 204 -10.62 8.33 3.15
C VAL A 204 -11.03 7.92 1.74
N LEU A 205 -10.29 7.00 1.14
CA LEU A 205 -10.54 6.56 -0.23
C LEU A 205 -11.95 5.99 -0.39
N PRO A 206 -12.69 6.41 -1.45
CA PRO A 206 -13.94 5.78 -1.89
C PRO A 206 -13.96 4.25 -1.88
N ALA A 207 -12.88 3.61 -2.35
CA ALA A 207 -12.78 2.17 -2.46
C ALA A 207 -12.88 1.46 -1.09
N PHE A 208 -12.45 2.11 0.00
CA PHE A 208 -12.58 1.53 1.34
C PHE A 208 -14.05 1.51 1.80
N PHE A 209 -14.82 2.56 1.53
CA PHE A 209 -16.25 2.55 1.85
C PHE A 209 -17.02 1.54 1.00
N LYS A 210 -16.61 1.36 -0.27
CA LYS A 210 -17.13 0.28 -1.13
C LYS A 210 -16.84 -1.10 -0.58
N LEU A 211 -15.64 -1.34 -0.04
CA LEU A 211 -15.31 -2.58 0.66
C LEU A 211 -16.29 -2.87 1.81
N LEU A 212 -16.51 -1.90 2.71
CA LEU A 212 -17.40 -2.10 3.86
C LEU A 212 -18.84 -2.41 3.42
N ALA A 213 -19.36 -1.64 2.45
CA ALA A 213 -20.70 -1.85 1.91
C ALA A 213 -20.83 -3.20 1.19
N GLY A 214 -19.85 -3.56 0.35
CA GLY A 214 -19.86 -4.80 -0.41
C GLY A 214 -19.79 -6.05 0.46
N LEU A 215 -18.91 -6.08 1.45
CA LEU A 215 -18.82 -7.22 2.39
C LEU A 215 -20.11 -7.37 3.22
N CYS A 216 -20.73 -6.26 3.63
CA CYS A 216 -22.00 -6.27 4.34
C CYS A 216 -23.15 -6.79 3.44
N GLN A 217 -23.24 -6.30 2.19
CA GLN A 217 -24.24 -6.76 1.21
C GLN A 217 -24.08 -8.24 0.86
N GLN A 218 -22.85 -8.75 0.85
CA GLN A 218 -22.54 -10.17 0.67
C GLN A 218 -22.83 -11.02 1.91
N GLY A 219 -23.26 -10.43 3.03
CA GLY A 219 -23.50 -11.14 4.29
C GLY A 219 -22.23 -11.74 4.90
N ARG A 220 -21.04 -11.20 4.58
CA ARG A 220 -19.77 -11.72 5.09
C ARG A 220 -19.66 -11.44 6.60
N ARG A 221 -19.08 -12.39 7.33
CA ARG A 221 -18.58 -12.14 8.69
C ARG A 221 -17.19 -11.51 8.57
N PHE A 222 -17.01 -10.29 9.06
CA PHE A 222 -15.68 -9.66 9.01
C PHE A 222 -15.44 -8.66 10.14
N ALA A 223 -14.16 -8.36 10.34
CA ALA A 223 -13.68 -7.27 11.17
C ALA A 223 -12.57 -6.50 10.44
N VAL A 224 -12.45 -5.20 10.74
CA VAL A 224 -11.38 -4.35 10.21
C VAL A 224 -10.53 -3.84 11.37
N ILE A 225 -9.22 -4.03 11.24
CA ILE A 225 -8.22 -3.59 12.19
C ILE A 225 -7.32 -2.60 11.47
N PHE A 226 -7.47 -1.31 11.76
CA PHE A 226 -6.53 -0.31 11.27
C PHE A 226 -5.18 -0.47 11.98
N ARG A 227 -4.09 -0.52 11.22
CA ARG A 227 -2.72 -0.66 11.70
C ARG A 227 -1.94 0.56 11.25
N THR A 228 -1.13 1.17 12.11
CA THR A 228 -0.29 2.30 11.68
C THR A 228 0.88 2.50 12.63
N PHE A 229 2.03 2.89 12.10
CA PHE A 229 3.11 3.45 12.90
C PHE A 229 2.91 4.94 13.23
N GLY A 230 2.02 5.61 12.49
CA GLY A 230 1.81 7.06 12.52
C GLY A 230 0.79 7.53 13.56
N LYS A 231 0.13 8.64 13.23
CA LYS A 231 -0.75 9.42 14.15
C LYS A 231 -2.20 9.52 13.69
N ASP A 232 -2.52 9.06 12.48
CA ASP A 232 -3.83 9.24 11.84
C ASP A 232 -4.93 8.29 12.33
N LEU A 233 -4.62 7.36 13.24
CA LEU A 233 -5.57 6.35 13.69
C LEU A 233 -6.85 6.95 14.30
N THR A 234 -6.72 7.90 15.23
CA THR A 234 -7.88 8.47 15.92
C THR A 234 -8.80 9.23 14.97
N SER A 235 -8.23 10.04 14.07
CA SER A 235 -8.99 10.80 13.08
C SER A 235 -9.68 9.88 12.07
N LEU A 236 -9.02 8.81 11.65
CA LEU A 236 -9.61 7.78 10.78
C LEU A 236 -10.79 7.06 11.44
N LEU A 237 -10.64 6.63 12.71
CA LEU A 237 -11.71 5.97 13.47
C LEU A 237 -12.95 6.88 13.56
N GLN A 238 -12.76 8.16 13.88
CA GLN A 238 -13.86 9.13 13.94
C GLN A 238 -14.52 9.35 12.57
N THR A 239 -13.71 9.49 11.52
CA THR A 239 -14.21 9.68 10.14
C THR A 239 -15.04 8.49 9.71
N THR A 240 -14.55 7.28 9.97
CA THR A 240 -15.24 6.03 9.61
C THR A 240 -16.51 5.84 10.43
N HIS A 241 -16.49 6.16 11.73
CA HIS A 241 -17.68 6.15 12.57
C HIS A 241 -18.76 7.10 12.02
N ASN A 242 -18.42 8.35 11.71
CA ASN A 242 -19.36 9.31 11.15
C ASN A 242 -19.94 8.82 9.80
N ALA A 243 -19.10 8.21 8.95
CA ALA A 243 -19.55 7.64 7.68
C ALA A 243 -20.59 6.53 7.88
N LEU A 244 -20.35 5.60 8.82
CA LEU A 244 -21.26 4.51 9.16
C LEU A 244 -22.54 4.97 9.88
N GLN A 245 -22.54 6.17 10.48
CA GLN A 245 -23.77 6.83 10.95
C GLN A 245 -24.60 7.45 9.79
N GLY A 246 -24.24 7.17 8.53
CA GLY A 246 -24.93 7.68 7.35
C GLY A 246 -24.63 9.15 7.05
N GLN A 247 -23.60 9.73 7.66
CA GLN A 247 -23.28 11.16 7.47
C GLN A 247 -22.44 11.43 6.22
N HIS A 248 -21.92 10.40 5.54
CA HIS A 248 -21.11 10.60 4.34
C HIS A 248 -22.00 10.99 3.14
N PRO A 249 -21.84 12.18 2.53
CA PRO A 249 -22.75 12.70 1.51
C PRO A 249 -22.81 11.85 0.23
N HIS A 250 -21.68 11.26 -0.18
CA HIS A 250 -21.57 10.45 -1.39
C HIS A 250 -21.74 8.94 -1.20
N PHE A 251 -21.86 8.44 0.04
CA PHE A 251 -21.93 7.00 0.35
C PHE A 251 -23.11 6.67 1.27
N SER A 252 -24.32 6.99 0.82
CA SER A 252 -25.55 6.76 1.60
C SER A 252 -25.81 5.29 1.94
N ALA A 253 -25.31 4.35 1.15
CA ALA A 253 -25.41 2.91 1.41
C ALA A 253 -24.71 2.48 2.71
N LEU A 254 -23.78 3.29 3.24
CA LEU A 254 -23.10 2.99 4.51
C LEU A 254 -24.03 2.99 5.71
N LYS A 255 -25.20 3.65 5.63
CA LYS A 255 -26.20 3.63 6.70
C LYS A 255 -26.76 2.21 6.97
N GLU A 256 -26.72 1.34 5.96
CA GLU A 256 -27.14 -0.06 6.07
C GLU A 256 -26.02 -0.96 6.61
N VAL A 257 -24.79 -0.45 6.69
CA VAL A 257 -23.63 -1.20 7.20
C VAL A 257 -23.64 -1.14 8.72
N VAL A 258 -24.19 -2.19 9.34
CA VAL A 258 -24.24 -2.32 10.80
C VAL A 258 -22.95 -2.93 11.31
N LEU A 259 -21.94 -2.09 11.55
CA LEU A 259 -20.67 -2.49 12.16
C LEU A 259 -20.32 -1.54 13.32
N PRO A 260 -20.08 -2.06 14.53
CA PRO A 260 -19.62 -1.21 15.64
C PRO A 260 -18.22 -0.68 15.36
N VAL A 261 -17.96 0.57 15.75
CA VAL A 261 -16.61 1.19 15.67
C VAL A 261 -16.10 1.44 17.07
N ASP A 262 -15.00 0.77 17.46
CA ASP A 262 -14.30 1.04 18.70
C ASP A 262 -13.36 2.24 18.51
N LEU A 263 -13.79 3.40 19.02
CA LEU A 263 -13.05 4.66 18.94
C LEU A 263 -11.82 4.70 19.87
N ARG A 264 -11.58 3.68 20.72
CA ARG A 264 -10.44 3.65 21.63
C ARG A 264 -9.22 3.05 20.91
N PRO A 265 -8.21 3.84 20.55
CA PRO A 265 -7.04 3.30 19.86
C PRO A 265 -6.28 2.33 20.77
N GLY A 266 -5.99 1.15 20.26
CA GLY A 266 -5.09 0.20 20.89
C GLY A 266 -3.62 0.48 20.56
N LYS A 267 -2.74 -0.27 21.20
CA LYS A 267 -1.29 -0.21 20.99
C LYS A 267 -0.70 -1.61 20.89
N ILE A 268 0.16 -1.83 19.91
CA ILE A 268 1.06 -2.98 19.85
C ILE A 268 2.46 -2.54 20.23
N ARG A 269 3.07 -3.19 21.22
CA ARG A 269 4.42 -2.90 21.68
C ARG A 269 5.25 -4.17 21.69
N CYS A 270 6.25 -4.18 20.83
CA CYS A 270 7.21 -5.27 20.67
C CYS A 270 8.43 -5.08 21.60
N SER A 271 9.02 -6.20 21.98
CA SER A 271 10.27 -6.33 22.73
C SER A 271 10.97 -7.62 22.28
N PRO A 272 12.25 -7.87 22.65
CA PRO A 272 12.94 -9.07 22.22
C PRO A 272 12.28 -10.38 22.68
N LYS A 273 11.46 -10.32 23.74
CA LYS A 273 10.85 -11.51 24.37
C LYS A 273 9.40 -11.70 24.01
N LYS A 274 8.69 -10.63 23.67
CA LYS A 274 7.23 -10.66 23.50
C LYS A 274 6.70 -9.44 22.77
N VAL A 275 5.56 -9.64 22.14
CA VAL A 275 4.62 -8.64 21.65
C VAL A 275 3.50 -8.49 22.67
N MET A 276 3.15 -7.24 22.98
CA MET A 276 2.04 -6.89 23.85
C MET A 276 1.03 -6.07 23.07
N VAL A 277 -0.23 -6.48 23.14
CA VAL A 277 -1.38 -5.75 22.57
C VAL A 277 -2.21 -5.22 23.73
N SER A 278 -2.58 -3.94 23.67
CA SER A 278 -3.35 -3.29 24.74
C SER A 278 -4.41 -2.37 24.17
N ARG A 279 -5.58 -2.33 24.82
CA ARG A 279 -6.68 -1.42 24.50
C ARG A 279 -7.54 -1.16 25.74
N GLY A 280 -7.56 0.08 26.21
CA GLY A 280 -8.24 0.40 27.47
C GLY A 280 -7.70 -0.44 28.64
N LYS A 281 -8.52 -1.34 29.19
CA LYS A 281 -8.13 -2.27 30.26
C LYS A 281 -7.65 -3.63 29.76
N GLU A 282 -7.88 -3.95 28.48
CA GLU A 282 -7.46 -5.21 27.87
C GLU A 282 -5.96 -5.18 27.61
N VAL A 283 -5.26 -6.24 28.02
CA VAL A 283 -3.84 -6.45 27.74
C VAL A 283 -3.63 -7.93 27.47
N VAL A 284 -3.09 -8.26 26.30
CA VAL A 284 -2.69 -9.62 25.92
C VAL A 284 -1.25 -9.63 25.42
N SER A 285 -0.60 -10.80 25.47
CA SER A 285 0.76 -10.95 25.01
C SER A 285 1.00 -12.34 24.42
N ASN A 286 1.88 -12.44 23.43
CA ASN A 286 2.25 -13.69 22.77
C ASN A 286 3.21 -14.57 23.61
N SER A 287 3.31 -14.30 24.90
CA SER A 287 4.19 -15.00 25.83
C SER A 287 3.47 -15.20 27.17
N PRO A 288 3.46 -16.42 27.73
CA PRO A 288 4.17 -17.63 27.25
C PRO A 288 3.54 -18.30 26.03
N ASP A 289 2.33 -17.91 25.62
CA ASP A 289 1.58 -18.54 24.53
C ASP A 289 1.40 -17.56 23.36
N ALA A 290 1.94 -17.92 22.19
CA ALA A 290 1.88 -17.10 20.99
C ALA A 290 0.45 -16.94 20.44
N ARG A 291 -0.43 -17.91 20.72
CA ARG A 291 -1.80 -17.95 20.21
C ARG A 291 -2.70 -16.89 20.82
N VAL A 292 -2.41 -16.43 22.04
CA VAL A 292 -3.26 -15.43 22.73
C VAL A 292 -3.43 -14.15 21.90
N VAL A 293 -2.40 -13.70 21.18
CA VAL A 293 -2.51 -12.50 20.33
C VAL A 293 -3.26 -12.79 19.03
N TYR A 294 -3.08 -13.97 18.45
CA TYR A 294 -3.87 -14.45 17.31
C TYR A 294 -5.36 -14.48 17.68
N ASP A 295 -5.72 -15.21 18.73
CA ASP A 295 -7.11 -15.35 19.21
C ASP A 295 -7.74 -13.98 19.53
N TYR A 296 -6.96 -13.06 20.11
CA TYR A 296 -7.43 -11.71 20.39
C TYR A 296 -7.85 -10.96 19.12
N PHE A 297 -7.05 -11.02 18.04
CA PHE A 297 -7.40 -10.40 16.77
C PHE A 297 -8.50 -11.17 16.03
N SER A 298 -8.46 -12.51 16.04
CA SER A 298 -9.48 -13.38 15.46
C SER A 298 -10.87 -13.15 16.08
N ALA A 299 -10.93 -12.86 17.38
CA ALA A 299 -12.16 -12.58 18.11
C ALA A 299 -12.72 -11.17 17.88
N MET A 300 -11.94 -10.22 17.35
CA MET A 300 -12.42 -8.84 17.15
C MET A 300 -13.62 -8.77 16.22
N GLU A 301 -14.60 -7.93 16.54
CA GLU A 301 -15.76 -7.64 15.70
C GLU A 301 -15.80 -6.15 15.33
N GLY A 302 -16.47 -5.83 14.23
CA GLY A 302 -16.60 -4.45 13.76
C GLY A 302 -15.27 -3.83 13.33
N LEU A 303 -15.09 -2.55 13.64
CA LEU A 303 -13.91 -1.77 13.27
C LEU A 303 -13.19 -1.29 14.53
N GLY A 304 -11.87 -1.39 14.53
CA GLY A 304 -11.01 -0.79 15.54
C GLY A 304 -9.62 -0.56 14.98
N GLY A 305 -8.67 -0.15 15.81
CA GLY A 305 -7.30 -0.08 15.33
C GLY A 305 -6.25 0.07 16.40
N PHE A 306 -5.02 -0.13 15.97
CA PHE A 306 -3.85 -0.23 16.82
C PHE A 306 -2.69 0.56 16.24
N GLN A 307 -2.05 1.35 17.10
CA GLN A 307 -0.77 1.94 16.78
C GLN A 307 0.35 0.91 17.00
N ASP A 308 1.10 0.63 15.95
CA ASP A 308 2.30 -0.21 15.94
C ASP A 308 3.52 0.45 16.60
N HIS A 309 4.56 -0.35 16.82
CA HIS A 309 5.73 0.06 17.59
C HIS A 309 6.84 0.66 16.72
N PHE A 310 6.67 1.90 16.25
CA PHE A 310 7.64 2.54 15.33
C PHE A 310 9.08 2.55 15.86
N ALA A 311 9.25 2.90 17.14
CA ALA A 311 10.58 2.92 17.78
C ALA A 311 11.27 1.53 17.77
N TRP A 312 10.50 0.46 17.85
CA TRP A 312 11.02 -0.91 17.73
C TRP A 312 11.42 -1.22 16.30
N TRP A 313 10.59 -0.86 15.32
CA TRP A 313 10.90 -1.07 13.90
C TRP A 313 12.17 -0.33 13.49
N ALA A 314 12.30 0.94 13.89
CA ALA A 314 13.51 1.75 13.66
C ALA A 314 14.76 1.15 14.33
N LYS A 315 14.64 0.64 15.55
CA LYS A 315 15.75 -0.04 16.26
C LYS A 315 16.22 -1.33 15.55
N ASN A 316 15.34 -1.96 14.78
CA ASN A 316 15.62 -3.18 14.01
C ASN A 316 15.85 -2.87 12.53
N ASN A 317 16.42 -1.69 12.23
CA ASN A 317 16.83 -1.26 10.90
C ASN A 317 15.72 -1.30 9.85
N PHE A 318 14.46 -1.07 10.27
CA PHE A 318 13.29 -1.11 9.40
C PHE A 318 13.06 -2.46 8.67
N SER A 319 13.68 -3.53 9.16
CA SER A 319 13.49 -4.88 8.62
C SER A 319 12.14 -5.49 9.04
N SER A 320 11.71 -6.54 8.34
CA SER A 320 10.56 -7.37 8.72
C SER A 320 10.63 -7.86 10.17
N GLN A 321 11.80 -8.17 10.71
CA GLN A 321 11.97 -8.60 12.13
C GLN A 321 11.53 -7.53 13.15
N GLY A 322 11.61 -6.25 12.76
CA GLY A 322 11.09 -5.13 13.55
C GLY A 322 9.68 -4.72 13.20
N GLY A 323 9.11 -5.31 12.15
CA GLY A 323 7.88 -4.89 11.48
C GLY A 323 6.61 -5.13 12.29
N LYS A 324 5.48 -4.97 11.62
CA LYS A 324 4.15 -5.25 12.16
C LYS A 324 4.02 -6.76 12.39
N PRO A 325 3.86 -7.23 13.64
CA PRO A 325 3.70 -8.65 13.90
C PRO A 325 2.37 -9.15 13.34
N LEU A 326 2.40 -10.34 12.74
CA LEU A 326 1.23 -11.03 12.20
C LEU A 326 1.35 -12.53 12.48
N TRP A 327 0.26 -13.11 12.97
CA TRP A 327 0.12 -14.57 13.10
C TRP A 327 -0.95 -15.06 12.13
N VAL A 328 -0.65 -16.15 11.43
CA VAL A 328 -1.58 -16.86 10.56
C VAL A 328 -1.65 -18.30 11.03
N ASP A 329 -2.86 -18.83 11.19
CA ASP A 329 -3.09 -20.24 11.46
C ASP A 329 -3.75 -20.91 10.25
N PRO A 330 -3.00 -21.67 9.43
CA PRO A 330 -3.57 -22.45 8.32
C PRO A 330 -4.55 -23.52 8.79
N HIS A 331 -4.52 -23.89 10.08
CA HIS A 331 -5.37 -24.94 10.65
C HIS A 331 -6.67 -24.40 11.24
N ASP A 332 -6.87 -23.07 11.27
CA ASP A 332 -8.11 -22.46 11.74
C ASP A 332 -9.19 -22.54 10.62
N PRO A 333 -10.27 -23.33 10.83
CA PRO A 333 -11.31 -23.47 9.82
C PRO A 333 -12.22 -22.23 9.75
N GLU A 334 -12.18 -21.34 10.72
CA GLU A 334 -13.14 -20.25 10.92
C GLU A 334 -12.62 -18.87 10.51
N VAL A 335 -11.31 -18.64 10.42
CA VAL A 335 -10.76 -17.29 10.26
C VAL A 335 -9.68 -17.21 9.16
N GLN A 336 -9.71 -16.13 8.37
CA GLN A 336 -8.61 -15.73 7.50
C GLN A 336 -8.20 -14.28 7.80
N HIS A 337 -6.90 -14.04 7.94
CA HIS A 337 -6.32 -12.71 8.10
C HIS A 337 -5.78 -12.20 6.76
N ILE A 338 -6.08 -10.96 6.39
CA ILE A 338 -5.53 -10.31 5.19
C ILE A 338 -5.01 -8.93 5.58
N CYS A 339 -3.75 -8.66 5.28
CA CYS A 339 -3.08 -7.40 5.57
C CYS A 339 -2.86 -6.59 4.29
N PHE A 340 -3.27 -5.33 4.29
CA PHE A 340 -3.02 -4.36 3.22
C PHE A 340 -2.02 -3.32 3.69
N ASP A 341 -0.94 -3.10 2.95
CA ASP A 341 0.07 -2.09 3.25
C ASP A 341 0.88 -1.75 1.99
N ASP A 342 1.19 -0.47 1.75
CA ASP A 342 1.98 -0.04 0.59
C ASP A 342 3.46 -0.45 0.69
N ASN A 343 3.94 -0.89 1.86
CA ASN A 343 5.32 -1.32 2.16
C ASN A 343 5.49 -2.84 2.34
N ILE A 344 4.50 -3.64 1.95
CA ILE A 344 4.71 -5.09 1.78
C ILE A 344 5.59 -5.30 0.53
N ARG A 345 6.70 -6.04 0.69
CA ARG A 345 7.67 -6.31 -0.37
C ARG A 345 7.94 -7.82 -0.42
N LEU A 346 8.21 -8.36 -1.61
CA LEU A 346 8.59 -9.78 -1.73
C LEU A 346 9.92 -10.10 -1.02
N GLN A 347 10.80 -9.11 -0.89
CA GLN A 347 12.06 -9.22 -0.14
C GLN A 347 11.85 -8.78 1.31
N ASP A 348 12.13 -9.69 2.25
CA ASP A 348 11.86 -9.52 3.68
C ASP A 348 12.65 -8.40 4.36
N GLU A 349 13.81 -8.04 3.82
CA GLU A 349 14.65 -6.98 4.38
C GLU A 349 13.97 -5.61 4.31
N GLU A 350 13.04 -5.44 3.36
CA GLU A 350 12.33 -4.19 3.08
C GLU A 350 10.82 -4.29 3.38
N SER A 351 10.33 -5.49 3.72
CA SER A 351 8.92 -5.74 3.98
C SER A 351 8.54 -5.30 5.40
N ILE A 352 7.41 -4.63 5.53
CA ILE A 352 6.95 -4.01 6.78
C ILE A 352 6.32 -4.99 7.77
N PHE A 353 5.98 -6.21 7.36
CA PHE A 353 5.34 -7.22 8.22
C PHE A 353 6.34 -8.28 8.71
N HIS A 354 6.11 -8.76 9.93
CA HIS A 354 6.76 -9.94 10.51
C HIS A 354 5.76 -11.11 10.53
N PRO A 355 5.64 -11.89 9.45
CA PRO A 355 4.68 -12.99 9.39
C PRO A 355 5.17 -14.22 10.17
N GLN A 356 4.28 -14.78 10.97
CA GLN A 356 4.48 -16.00 11.73
C GLN A 356 3.33 -16.99 11.43
N VAL A 357 3.65 -18.25 11.18
CA VAL A 357 2.68 -19.30 10.83
C VAL A 357 2.67 -20.39 11.90
N PHE A 358 1.48 -20.80 12.35
CA PHE A 358 1.34 -21.91 13.30
C PHE A 358 1.57 -23.27 12.64
N MET A 359 2.37 -24.12 13.29
CA MET A 359 2.88 -25.38 12.70
C MET A 359 1.96 -26.59 12.88
N GLY A 360 0.83 -26.47 13.59
CA GLY A 360 -0.08 -27.60 13.81
C GLY A 360 -1.41 -27.19 14.43
N HIS A 361 -2.38 -28.11 14.39
CA HIS A 361 -3.74 -27.90 14.91
C HIS A 361 -3.73 -27.51 16.39
N GLY A 362 -4.23 -26.30 16.69
CA GLY A 362 -4.27 -25.79 18.06
C GLY A 362 -2.89 -25.55 18.69
N GLY A 363 -1.83 -25.59 17.88
CA GLY A 363 -0.45 -25.42 18.35
C GLY A 363 -0.20 -24.02 18.92
N GLN A 364 0.73 -23.95 19.86
CA GLN A 364 1.28 -22.71 20.41
C GLN A 364 2.60 -22.30 19.72
N GLU A 365 3.19 -23.21 18.95
CA GLU A 365 4.43 -22.99 18.21
C GLU A 365 4.15 -22.38 16.85
N CYS A 366 4.89 -21.33 16.53
CA CYS A 366 4.87 -20.67 15.23
C CYS A 366 6.30 -20.50 14.71
N CYS A 367 6.45 -20.54 13.38
CA CYS A 367 7.69 -20.23 12.70
C CYS A 367 7.55 -18.90 11.96
N THR A 368 8.64 -18.16 11.82
CA THR A 368 8.68 -17.04 10.88
C THR A 368 8.79 -17.59 9.47
N VAL A 369 7.95 -17.10 8.57
CA VAL A 369 7.95 -17.45 7.15
C VAL A 369 8.41 -16.24 6.31
N PRO A 370 8.92 -16.43 5.09
CA PRO A 370 9.20 -15.30 4.21
C PRO A 370 7.90 -14.63 3.75
N THR A 371 7.95 -13.32 3.48
CA THR A 371 6.80 -12.55 2.96
C THR A 371 6.24 -13.17 1.68
N SER A 372 7.12 -13.72 0.82
CA SER A 372 6.75 -14.39 -0.42
C SER A 372 5.83 -15.59 -0.24
N GLU A 373 5.87 -16.28 0.92
CA GLU A 373 4.97 -17.40 1.21
C GLU A 373 3.51 -16.95 1.33
N LEU A 374 3.28 -15.77 1.90
CA LEU A 374 1.94 -15.24 2.17
C LEU A 374 1.53 -14.11 1.23
N TYR A 375 2.39 -13.74 0.27
CA TYR A 375 2.16 -12.64 -0.66
C TYR A 375 0.95 -12.95 -1.58
N SER A 376 0.04 -11.98 -1.70
CA SER A 376 -1.26 -12.13 -2.36
C SER A 376 -2.21 -13.17 -1.75
N ILE A 377 -1.87 -13.71 -0.57
CA ILE A 377 -2.71 -14.65 0.20
C ILE A 377 -3.18 -13.98 1.49
N CYS A 378 -2.26 -13.69 2.41
CA CYS A 378 -2.51 -12.96 3.64
C CYS A 378 -1.82 -11.59 3.67
N LEU A 379 -0.88 -11.33 2.76
CA LEU A 379 -0.13 -10.08 2.66
C LEU A 379 -0.31 -9.45 1.28
N VAL A 380 -0.87 -8.25 1.23
CA VAL A 380 -1.17 -7.51 0.00
C VAL A 380 -0.39 -6.20 -0.02
N GLN A 381 0.52 -6.07 -0.99
CA GLN A 381 1.10 -4.78 -1.33
C GLN A 381 0.02 -3.88 -1.95
N ASN A 382 -0.32 -2.78 -1.29
CA ASN A 382 -1.39 -1.90 -1.76
C ASN A 382 -0.99 -1.15 -3.04
N ASP A 383 -1.84 -1.25 -4.07
CA ASP A 383 -1.78 -0.41 -5.25
C ASP A 383 -2.65 0.82 -5.03
N LEU A 384 -2.00 1.93 -4.62
CA LEU A 384 -2.71 3.17 -4.33
C LEU A 384 -3.39 3.72 -5.59
N LEU A 385 -2.79 3.56 -6.77
CA LEU A 385 -3.38 4.05 -8.01
C LEU A 385 -4.66 3.28 -8.33
N GLN A 386 -4.66 1.96 -8.18
CA GLN A 386 -5.88 1.16 -8.32
C GLN A 386 -6.90 1.47 -7.22
N ALA A 387 -6.49 1.67 -5.97
CA ALA A 387 -7.38 2.06 -4.89
C ALA A 387 -8.04 3.43 -5.11
N ILE A 388 -7.40 4.32 -5.86
CA ILE A 388 -7.96 5.62 -6.30
C ILE A 388 -8.92 5.44 -7.48
N ALA A 389 -8.51 4.71 -8.53
CA ALA A 389 -9.24 4.66 -9.80
C ALA A 389 -10.33 3.59 -9.88
N ASN A 390 -10.23 2.52 -9.09
CA ASN A 390 -11.17 1.41 -9.09
C ASN A 390 -11.89 1.32 -7.73
N PRO A 391 -13.17 1.73 -7.66
CA PRO A 391 -13.96 1.65 -6.43
C PRO A 391 -14.07 0.23 -5.84
N ASP A 392 -13.92 -0.81 -6.66
CA ASP A 392 -14.04 -2.22 -6.22
C ASP A 392 -12.68 -2.87 -5.91
N TYR A 393 -11.58 -2.12 -5.98
CA TYR A 393 -10.21 -2.63 -5.83
C TYR A 393 -10.03 -3.54 -4.61
N PHE A 394 -10.43 -3.08 -3.42
CA PHE A 394 -10.27 -3.87 -2.20
C PHE A 394 -11.16 -5.12 -2.19
N LEU A 395 -12.41 -5.04 -2.69
CA LEU A 395 -13.31 -6.19 -2.76
C LEU A 395 -12.74 -7.27 -3.68
N MET A 396 -12.29 -6.87 -4.87
CA MET A 396 -11.65 -7.77 -5.82
C MET A 396 -10.42 -8.42 -5.21
N THR A 397 -9.59 -7.63 -4.52
CA THR A 397 -8.34 -8.13 -3.92
C THR A 397 -8.62 -9.11 -2.77
N VAL A 398 -9.61 -8.82 -1.90
CA VAL A 398 -10.06 -9.76 -0.86
C VAL A 398 -10.52 -11.08 -1.48
N SER A 399 -11.37 -11.04 -2.51
CA SER A 399 -11.85 -12.26 -3.18
C SER A 399 -10.68 -13.09 -3.74
N GLN A 400 -9.71 -12.43 -4.37
CA GLN A 400 -8.53 -13.13 -4.90
C GLN A 400 -7.64 -13.72 -3.78
N CYS A 401 -7.55 -13.05 -2.63
CA CYS A 401 -6.84 -13.57 -1.47
C CYS A 401 -7.54 -14.80 -0.88
N GLU A 402 -8.87 -14.81 -0.80
CA GLU A 402 -9.65 -15.99 -0.41
C GLU A 402 -9.39 -17.17 -1.36
N ASP A 403 -9.46 -16.96 -2.67
CA ASP A 403 -9.19 -17.99 -3.68
C ASP A 403 -7.78 -18.59 -3.53
N ARG A 404 -6.77 -17.74 -3.33
CA ARG A 404 -5.39 -18.21 -3.16
C ARG A 404 -5.15 -18.84 -1.79
N TYR A 405 -5.90 -18.44 -0.77
CA TYR A 405 -5.82 -19.06 0.55
C TYR A 405 -6.37 -20.49 0.51
N ASP A 406 -7.49 -20.73 -0.16
CA ASP A 406 -8.01 -22.10 -0.34
C ASP A 406 -6.99 -23.02 -1.04
N GLN A 407 -6.26 -22.50 -2.04
CA GLN A 407 -5.17 -23.22 -2.70
C GLN A 407 -3.97 -23.46 -1.78
N TYR A 408 -3.60 -22.47 -0.97
CA TYR A 408 -2.52 -22.57 0.02
C TYR A 408 -2.84 -23.66 1.07
N LEU A 409 -4.06 -23.66 1.61
CA LEU A 409 -4.52 -24.68 2.57
C LEU A 409 -4.54 -26.08 1.97
N SER A 410 -4.99 -26.22 0.73
CA SER A 410 -5.03 -27.51 0.03
C SER A 410 -3.62 -28.11 -0.17
N LYS A 411 -2.62 -27.26 -0.46
CA LYS A 411 -1.22 -27.69 -0.57
C LYS A 411 -0.64 -28.10 0.78
N ALA A 412 -0.88 -27.32 1.82
CA ALA A 412 -0.41 -27.63 3.18
C ALA A 412 -0.96 -28.98 3.69
N GLN A 413 -2.22 -29.31 3.36
CA GLN A 413 -2.81 -30.62 3.68
C GLN A 413 -2.19 -31.78 2.89
N ALA A 414 -1.79 -31.54 1.63
CA ALA A 414 -1.13 -32.55 0.80
C ALA A 414 0.31 -32.84 1.26
N ASP A 415 1.05 -31.81 1.69
CA ASP A 415 2.44 -31.95 2.13
C ASP A 415 2.57 -32.49 3.57
N GLY A 416 1.52 -32.34 4.40
CA GLY A 416 1.45 -32.86 5.77
C GLY A 416 0.96 -34.31 5.91
N GLY A 417 0.72 -35.02 4.80
CA GLY A 417 0.24 -36.40 4.77
C GLY A 417 1.31 -37.41 4.36
N CYS A 418 2.19 -37.80 5.29
CA CYS A 418 3.03 -39.00 5.21
C CYS A 418 3.26 -39.59 6.61
#